data_AF-A0A954SRR4-F1
#
_entry.id   AF-A0A954SRR4-F1
#
_cell.length_a   1.000
_cell.length_b   1.000
_cell.length_c   1.000
_cell.angle_alpha   90.00
_cell.angle_beta   90.00
_cell.angle_gamma   90.00
#
_symmetry.space_group_name_H-M   'P 1'
#
loop_
_entity.id
_entity.type
_entity.pdbx_description
1 polymer ?
#
loop_
_entity_poly.entity_id
_entity_poly.type
_entity_poly.pdbx_seq_one_letter_code
_entity_poly.pdbx_strand_id
1 'polypeptide(L)'
;MKRILPTVLLLISAIACAHEGHDHGPAKYADAEAYKPTPVPDRIVLTWTGDPSTTQAVTWRTSTDVKNGVAQIAIAEDGPLFRNKATEVAATTQTLKSDLNEAHYHTVQFTGLEPKTKYVYRVGLGENFSEWFHFQTASKEPEPFSFIYFGDAQNDVRSMWSRIIREAQSD
;
A
#
# COMPACT_ATOMS: atom_id res chain seq x y z
N MET A 1 1.68 -28.40 -84.56
CA MET A 1 1.11 -28.31 -83.19
C MET A 1 2.18 -27.65 -82.30
N LYS A 2 1.98 -26.40 -81.86
CA LYS A 2 1.57 -26.03 -80.48
C LYS A 2 2.64 -26.49 -79.46
N ARG A 3 3.40 -25.64 -78.76
CA ARG A 3 3.02 -24.43 -78.01
C ARG A 3 4.24 -23.55 -77.69
N ILE A 4 4.05 -22.25 -77.82
CA ILE A 4 4.86 -21.17 -77.25
C ILE A 4 4.51 -21.10 -75.75
N LEU A 5 5.51 -21.11 -74.87
CA LEU A 5 5.33 -20.89 -73.43
C LEU A 5 5.76 -19.44 -73.09
N PRO A 6 4.92 -18.64 -72.42
CA PRO A 6 5.23 -17.24 -72.15
C PRO A 6 6.11 -17.12 -70.90
N THR A 7 7.13 -16.26 -70.99
CA THR A 7 7.93 -15.78 -69.86
C THR A 7 7.03 -14.94 -68.95
N VAL A 8 6.71 -15.46 -67.77
CA VAL A 8 6.03 -14.71 -66.71
C VAL A 8 7.10 -13.94 -65.95
N LEU A 9 7.15 -12.63 -66.17
CA LEU A 9 7.95 -11.70 -65.38
C LEU A 9 7.18 -11.40 -64.09
N LEU A 10 7.61 -12.01 -62.98
CA LEU A 10 7.03 -11.79 -61.65
C LEU A 10 7.54 -10.45 -61.10
N LEU A 11 6.73 -9.39 -61.21
CA LEU A 11 6.98 -8.13 -60.52
C LEU A 11 6.72 -8.32 -59.02
N ILE A 12 7.79 -8.47 -58.25
CA ILE A 12 7.74 -8.42 -56.79
C ILE A 12 7.54 -6.95 -56.41
N SER A 13 6.29 -6.57 -56.15
CA SER A 13 5.97 -5.30 -55.51
C SER A 13 6.47 -5.35 -54.06
N ALA A 14 7.59 -4.69 -53.79
CA ALA A 14 8.03 -4.45 -52.43
C ALA A 14 7.01 -3.50 -51.78
N ILE A 15 6.14 -4.03 -50.92
CA ILE A 15 5.33 -3.23 -50.01
C ILE A 15 6.29 -2.66 -48.97
N ALA A 16 6.89 -1.51 -49.30
CA ALA A 16 7.50 -0.63 -48.33
C ALA A 16 6.37 0.07 -47.55
N CYS A 17 5.82 -0.60 -46.55
CA CYS A 17 5.11 0.11 -45.48
C CYS A 17 6.18 0.72 -44.58
N ALA A 18 6.46 1.99 -44.83
CA ALA A 18 7.13 2.87 -43.90
C ALA A 18 6.43 2.76 -42.53
N HIS A 19 7.11 2.15 -41.55
CA HIS A 19 6.78 2.38 -40.16
C HIS A 19 7.29 3.78 -39.86
N GLU A 20 6.43 4.79 -39.96
CA GLU A 20 6.66 6.02 -39.21
C GLU A 20 6.66 5.60 -37.74
N GLY A 21 7.86 5.35 -37.21
CA GLY A 21 8.09 5.10 -35.80
C GLY A 21 7.77 6.38 -35.07
N HIS A 22 6.48 6.67 -34.88
CA HIS A 22 6.05 7.54 -33.83
C HIS A 22 6.54 6.86 -32.54
N ASP A 23 7.56 7.47 -31.93
CA ASP A 23 8.03 7.12 -30.60
C ASP A 23 6.88 7.42 -29.63
N HIS A 24 5.93 6.50 -29.58
CA HIS A 24 4.97 6.45 -28.51
C HIS A 24 5.80 6.03 -27.31
N GLY A 25 6.04 6.99 -26.41
CA GLY A 25 6.72 6.75 -25.14
C GLY A 25 6.13 5.54 -24.40
N PRO A 26 6.76 5.11 -23.31
CA PRO A 26 6.44 3.84 -22.67
C PRO A 26 4.94 3.69 -22.42
N ALA A 27 4.41 2.52 -22.78
CA ALA A 27 3.00 2.20 -22.56
C ALA A 27 2.63 2.38 -21.08
N LYS A 28 1.37 2.77 -20.81
CA LYS A 28 0.87 2.86 -19.44
C LYS A 28 1.09 1.52 -18.74
N TYR A 29 1.76 1.56 -17.60
CA TYR A 29 1.95 0.37 -16.77
C TYR A 29 0.60 -0.15 -16.25
N ALA A 30 0.39 -1.46 -16.30
CA ALA A 30 -0.89 -2.06 -15.93
C ALA A 30 -1.17 -1.88 -14.44
N ASP A 31 -2.36 -1.41 -14.08
CA ASP A 31 -2.72 -1.11 -12.69
C ASP A 31 -2.70 -2.38 -11.81
N ALA A 32 -3.07 -3.54 -12.36
CA ALA A 32 -3.00 -4.82 -11.65
C ALA A 32 -1.56 -5.17 -11.22
N GLU A 33 -0.57 -4.90 -12.06
CA GLU A 33 0.84 -5.09 -11.73
C GLU A 33 1.36 -3.96 -10.82
N ALA A 34 0.91 -2.72 -11.04
CA ALA A 34 1.32 -1.56 -10.25
C ALA A 34 0.94 -1.68 -8.77
N TYR A 35 -0.22 -2.29 -8.49
CA TYR A 35 -0.79 -2.42 -7.15
C TYR A 35 -0.83 -3.85 -6.65
N LYS A 36 -0.05 -4.74 -7.28
CA LYS A 36 0.08 -6.15 -6.93
C LYS A 36 0.56 -6.29 -5.48
N PRO A 37 -0.19 -6.98 -4.61
CA PRO A 37 0.22 -7.17 -3.23
C PRO A 37 1.43 -8.09 -3.14
N THR A 38 2.29 -7.87 -2.15
CA THR A 38 3.50 -8.67 -1.90
C THR A 38 3.48 -9.22 -0.47
N PRO A 39 4.37 -10.15 -0.10
CA PRO A 39 4.51 -10.57 1.30
C PRO A 39 4.95 -9.45 2.26
N VAL A 40 5.52 -8.35 1.75
CA VAL A 40 5.89 -7.18 2.55
C VAL A 40 4.64 -6.32 2.79
N PRO A 41 4.33 -5.95 4.05
CA PRO A 41 3.15 -5.14 4.38
C PRO A 41 3.10 -3.81 3.62
N ASP A 42 1.94 -3.51 3.02
CA ASP A 42 1.61 -2.21 2.46
C ASP A 42 0.23 -1.73 2.92
N ARG A 43 -0.16 -0.51 2.52
CA ARG A 43 -1.44 0.13 2.91
C ARG A 43 -1.69 0.06 4.42
N ILE A 44 -0.66 0.37 5.19
CA ILE A 44 -0.68 0.35 6.65
C ILE A 44 -1.44 1.59 7.11
N VAL A 45 -2.59 1.40 7.76
CA VAL A 45 -3.46 2.47 8.22
C VAL A 45 -3.69 2.32 9.72
N LEU A 46 -3.34 3.37 10.46
CA LEU A 46 -3.66 3.50 11.87
C LEU A 46 -5.05 4.11 12.04
N THR A 47 -5.90 3.46 12.81
CA THR A 47 -7.24 3.92 13.19
C THR A 47 -7.47 3.58 14.66
N TRP A 48 -8.64 3.86 15.23
CA TRP A 48 -8.95 3.45 16.60
C TRP A 48 -10.29 2.73 16.65
N THR A 49 -10.42 1.84 17.64
CA THR A 49 -11.68 1.19 18.02
C THR A 49 -11.75 1.23 19.54
N GLY A 50 -12.83 1.79 20.10
CA GLY A 50 -12.96 2.00 21.54
C GLY A 50 -12.36 3.32 22.00
N ASP A 51 -11.81 3.33 23.22
CA ASP A 51 -11.26 4.53 23.87
C ASP A 51 -9.85 4.86 23.35
N PRO A 52 -9.65 5.98 22.62
CA PRO A 52 -8.37 6.33 22.02
C PRO A 52 -7.28 6.68 23.04
N SER A 53 -7.62 6.84 24.33
CA SER A 53 -6.62 7.02 25.39
C SER A 53 -5.96 5.69 25.80
N THR A 54 -6.58 4.54 25.47
CA THR A 54 -6.10 3.22 25.90
C THR A 54 -6.12 2.16 24.80
N THR A 55 -6.58 2.51 23.58
CA THR A 55 -6.63 1.60 22.44
C THR A 55 -6.16 2.25 21.15
N GLN A 56 -5.67 1.42 20.24
CA GLN A 56 -5.36 1.82 18.86
C GLN A 56 -5.49 0.58 17.96
N ALA A 57 -5.92 0.76 16.72
CA ALA A 57 -6.02 -0.31 15.74
C ALA A 57 -5.11 -0.04 14.54
N VAL A 58 -4.57 -1.09 13.96
CA VAL A 58 -3.81 -1.04 12.72
C VAL A 58 -4.35 -2.06 11.74
N THR A 59 -4.54 -1.62 10.51
CA THR A 59 -4.84 -2.49 9.37
C THR A 59 -3.74 -2.41 8.34
N TRP A 60 -3.45 -3.52 7.66
CA TRP A 60 -2.48 -3.55 6.57
C TRP A 60 -2.80 -4.66 5.58
N ARG A 61 -2.16 -4.63 4.42
CA ARG A 61 -2.35 -5.58 3.33
C ARG A 61 -1.07 -6.34 3.00
N THR A 62 -1.22 -7.60 2.60
CA THR A 62 -0.17 -8.45 2.02
C THR A 62 -0.71 -9.30 0.86
N SER A 63 0.18 -10.04 0.18
CA SER A 63 -0.23 -11.12 -0.72
C SER A 63 -0.94 -12.24 0.04
N THR A 64 -1.65 -13.09 -0.69
CA THR A 64 -2.38 -14.24 -0.12
C THR A 64 -1.45 -15.35 0.38
N ASP A 65 -0.13 -15.28 0.12
CA ASP A 65 0.86 -16.22 0.67
C ASP A 65 1.00 -16.09 2.19
N VAL A 66 0.76 -14.89 2.73
CA VAL A 66 0.85 -14.57 4.15
C VAL A 66 -0.46 -14.94 4.83
N LYS A 67 -0.54 -16.14 5.42
CA LYS A 67 -1.79 -16.65 6.01
C LYS A 67 -2.14 -16.05 7.37
N ASN A 68 -1.15 -15.56 8.10
CA ASN A 68 -1.29 -14.94 9.41
C ASN A 68 -0.42 -13.67 9.45
N GLY A 69 -0.74 -12.74 10.34
CA GLY A 69 0.08 -11.55 10.57
C GLY A 69 0.22 -11.26 12.05
N VAL A 70 1.23 -10.51 12.42
CA VAL A 70 1.43 -10.00 13.77
C VAL A 70 1.74 -8.51 13.73
N ALA A 71 1.41 -7.81 14.81
CA ALA A 71 1.89 -6.46 15.06
C ALA A 71 2.74 -6.46 16.32
N GLN A 72 3.84 -5.72 16.29
CA GLN A 72 4.72 -5.51 17.43
C GLN A 72 4.59 -4.07 17.91
N ILE A 73 4.53 -3.86 19.22
CA ILE A 73 4.35 -2.54 19.83
C ILE A 73 5.22 -2.38 21.09
N ALA A 74 5.78 -1.19 21.29
CA ALA A 74 6.51 -0.81 22.51
C ALA A 74 6.28 0.67 22.84
N ILE A 75 6.55 1.07 24.08
CA ILE A 75 6.67 2.50 24.41
C ILE A 75 7.89 3.06 23.67
N ALA A 76 7.76 4.27 23.12
CA ALA A 76 8.85 4.95 22.44
C ALA A 76 9.92 5.41 23.42
N GLU A 77 11.18 5.20 23.05
CA GLU A 77 12.36 5.62 23.79
C GLU A 77 13.30 6.39 22.84
N ASP A 78 14.24 7.15 23.41
CA ASP A 78 15.18 7.97 22.63
C ASP A 78 16.12 7.13 21.76
N GLY A 79 16.34 5.86 22.13
CA GLY A 79 17.24 4.94 21.45
C GLY A 79 16.55 3.67 20.94
N PRO A 80 17.23 2.87 20.10
CA PRO A 80 16.64 1.70 19.43
C PRO A 80 16.37 0.52 20.36
N LEU A 81 16.73 0.61 21.65
CA LEU A 81 16.60 -0.47 22.61
C LEU A 81 15.15 -0.77 23.01
N PHE A 82 14.20 0.10 22.66
CA PHE A 82 12.75 -0.18 22.77
C PHE A 82 12.37 -1.52 22.14
N ARG A 83 13.10 -1.97 21.10
CA ARG A 83 12.83 -3.21 20.36
C ARG A 83 12.87 -4.44 21.26
N ASN A 84 13.70 -4.41 22.30
CA ASN A 84 13.82 -5.51 23.28
C ASN A 84 12.62 -5.59 24.23
N LYS A 85 11.78 -4.55 24.25
CA LYS A 85 10.58 -4.42 25.10
C LYS A 85 9.29 -4.54 24.29
N ALA A 86 9.39 -4.79 22.98
CA ALA A 86 8.23 -4.91 22.13
C ALA A 86 7.41 -6.15 22.48
N THR A 87 6.10 -5.97 22.62
CA THR A 87 5.14 -7.06 22.73
C THR A 87 4.55 -7.36 21.37
N GLU A 88 4.10 -8.60 21.16
CA GLU A 88 3.53 -9.06 19.91
C GLU A 88 2.05 -9.39 20.08
N VAL A 89 1.24 -8.99 19.09
CA VAL A 89 -0.20 -9.23 19.06
C VAL A 89 -0.56 -9.88 17.72
N ALA A 90 -1.26 -11.00 17.78
CA ALA A 90 -1.71 -11.72 16.60
C ALA A 90 -2.83 -10.95 15.87
N ALA A 91 -2.77 -10.92 14.54
CA ALA A 91 -3.75 -10.26 13.70
C ALA A 91 -4.91 -11.18 13.34
N THR A 92 -6.10 -10.58 13.21
CA THR A 92 -7.20 -11.20 12.47
C THR A 92 -6.97 -10.98 10.98
N THR A 93 -7.11 -12.02 10.16
CA THR A 93 -6.84 -11.96 8.71
C THR A 93 -8.12 -12.21 7.92
N GLN A 94 -8.36 -11.41 6.88
CA GLN A 94 -9.48 -11.54 5.95
C GLN A 94 -8.99 -11.45 4.51
N THR A 95 -9.56 -12.28 3.63
CA THR A 95 -9.27 -12.22 2.20
C THR A 95 -10.19 -11.21 1.51
N LEU A 96 -9.61 -10.36 0.65
CA LEU A 96 -10.36 -9.47 -0.22
C LEU A 96 -9.97 -9.73 -1.67
N LYS A 97 -10.97 -10.07 -2.49
CA LYS A 97 -10.84 -10.17 -3.95
C LYS A 97 -11.40 -8.91 -4.60
N SER A 98 -10.57 -8.24 -5.39
CA SER A 98 -10.94 -7.08 -6.21
C SER A 98 -10.85 -7.40 -7.70
N ASP A 99 -11.20 -6.43 -8.54
CA ASP A 99 -10.97 -6.44 -9.97
C ASP A 99 -9.48 -6.41 -10.36
N LEU A 100 -8.63 -5.82 -9.51
CA LEU A 100 -7.19 -5.75 -9.73
C LEU A 100 -6.46 -7.01 -9.25
N ASN A 101 -6.69 -7.39 -7.98
CA ASN A 101 -5.94 -8.45 -7.31
C ASN A 101 -6.74 -9.07 -6.15
N GLU A 102 -6.30 -10.25 -5.71
CA GLU A 102 -6.71 -10.86 -4.44
C GLU A 102 -5.60 -10.65 -3.40
N ALA A 103 -5.97 -10.28 -2.18
CA ALA A 103 -5.04 -9.92 -1.11
C ALA A 103 -5.55 -10.37 0.26
N HIS A 104 -4.66 -10.42 1.24
CA HIS A 104 -5.03 -10.53 2.64
C HIS A 104 -4.95 -9.16 3.31
N TYR A 105 -5.96 -8.85 4.11
CA TYR A 105 -5.98 -7.72 5.02
C TYR A 105 -5.93 -8.24 6.44
N HIS A 106 -5.05 -7.64 7.22
CA HIS A 106 -4.80 -8.00 8.60
C HIS A 106 -5.19 -6.85 9.50
N THR A 107 -5.74 -7.16 10.66
CA THR A 107 -6.17 -6.19 11.66
C THR A 107 -5.65 -6.60 13.03
N VAL A 108 -5.02 -5.66 13.74
CA VAL A 108 -4.73 -5.76 15.17
C VAL A 108 -5.40 -4.59 15.89
N GLN A 109 -5.95 -4.88 17.07
CA GLN A 109 -6.32 -3.87 18.06
C GLN A 109 -5.39 -3.99 19.26
N PHE A 110 -4.57 -2.96 19.49
CA PHE A 110 -3.84 -2.79 20.72
C PHE A 110 -4.78 -2.27 21.81
N THR A 111 -4.68 -2.84 23.00
CA THR A 111 -5.52 -2.51 24.16
C THR A 111 -4.66 -2.40 25.40
N GLY A 112 -5.20 -1.76 26.45
CA GLY A 112 -4.46 -1.56 27.70
C GLY A 112 -3.25 -0.63 27.54
N LEU A 113 -3.31 0.29 26.57
CA LEU A 113 -2.28 1.30 26.38
C LEU A 113 -2.38 2.37 27.45
N GLU A 114 -1.24 2.97 27.78
CA GLU A 114 -1.19 4.11 28.70
C GLU A 114 -1.65 5.38 27.97
N PRO A 115 -2.50 6.21 28.59
CA PRO A 115 -2.88 7.51 28.05
C PRO A 115 -1.70 8.43 27.81
N LYS A 116 -1.83 9.35 26.85
CA LYS A 116 -0.83 10.38 26.52
C LYS A 116 0.58 9.83 26.28
N THR A 117 0.68 8.58 25.85
CA THR A 117 1.97 7.88 25.73
C THR A 117 2.32 7.67 24.26
N LYS A 118 3.57 7.97 23.92
CA LYS A 118 4.10 7.74 22.58
C LYS A 118 4.50 6.28 22.45
N TYR A 119 3.94 5.61 21.46
CA TYR A 119 4.22 4.22 21.12
C TYR A 119 4.92 4.13 19.77
N VAL A 120 5.65 3.04 19.60
CA VAL A 120 6.24 2.61 18.34
C VAL A 120 5.66 1.27 17.98
N TYR A 121 5.30 1.07 16.70
CA TYR A 121 4.77 -0.20 16.24
C TYR A 121 5.26 -0.56 14.84
N ARG A 122 5.21 -1.85 14.51
CA ARG A 122 5.38 -2.36 13.15
C ARG A 122 4.50 -3.56 12.94
N VAL A 123 4.25 -3.91 11.68
CA VAL A 123 3.40 -5.04 11.29
C VAL A 123 4.17 -5.96 10.35
N GLY A 124 3.82 -7.24 10.32
CA GLY A 124 4.45 -8.20 9.42
C GLY A 124 4.40 -9.63 9.89
N LEU A 125 5.26 -10.46 9.29
CA LEU A 125 5.50 -11.84 9.70
C LEU A 125 6.90 -12.28 9.26
N GLY A 126 7.63 -12.97 10.14
CA GLY A 126 8.96 -13.52 9.83
C GLY A 126 9.98 -12.42 9.52
N GLU A 127 10.56 -12.45 8.32
CA GLU A 127 11.50 -11.41 7.87
C GLU A 127 10.81 -10.23 7.17
N ASN A 128 9.53 -10.38 6.81
CA ASN A 128 8.76 -9.37 6.09
C ASN A 128 8.02 -8.45 7.05
N PHE A 129 8.76 -7.52 7.67
CA PHE A 129 8.20 -6.47 8.52
C PHE A 129 8.18 -5.13 7.80
N SER A 130 7.19 -4.30 8.13
CA SER A 130 7.24 -2.88 7.84
C SER A 130 8.38 -2.17 8.60
N GLU A 131 8.61 -0.90 8.25
CA GLU A 131 9.31 0.01 9.14
C GLU A 131 8.58 0.18 10.48
N TRP A 132 9.25 0.83 11.44
CA TRP A 132 8.64 1.23 12.70
C TRP A 132 7.93 2.58 12.54
N PHE A 133 6.67 2.64 12.92
CA PHE A 133 5.82 3.83 12.93
C PHE A 133 5.61 4.32 14.36
N HIS A 134 5.27 5.60 14.51
CA HIS A 134 4.92 6.19 15.81
C HIS A 134 3.45 6.60 15.85
N PHE A 135 2.85 6.50 17.03
CA PHE A 135 1.61 7.21 17.37
C PHE A 135 1.63 7.61 18.85
N GLN A 136 0.67 8.45 19.24
CA GLN A 136 0.46 8.82 20.63
C GLN A 136 -1.01 8.58 20.98
N THR A 137 -1.25 7.89 22.10
CA THR A 137 -2.60 7.73 22.65
C THR A 137 -3.14 9.07 23.13
N ALA A 138 -4.46 9.23 23.11
CA ALA A 138 -5.12 10.42 23.60
C ALA A 138 -4.94 10.59 25.12
N SER A 139 -5.15 11.81 25.62
CA SER A 139 -5.27 12.07 27.06
C SER A 139 -6.61 11.56 27.59
N LYS A 140 -6.67 11.24 28.88
CA LYS A 140 -7.94 11.01 29.58
C LYS A 140 -8.67 12.30 29.91
N GLU A 141 -7.92 13.40 29.97
CA GLU A 141 -8.47 14.73 30.22
C GLU A 141 -8.73 15.45 28.89
N PRO A 142 -9.70 16.38 28.83
CA PRO A 142 -9.89 17.24 27.66
C PRO A 142 -8.61 18.06 27.40
N GLU A 143 -8.00 17.85 26.24
CA GLU A 143 -6.85 18.60 25.75
C GLU A 143 -7.13 19.16 24.35
N PRO A 144 -6.59 20.34 24.00
CA PRO A 144 -6.66 20.83 22.64
C PRO A 144 -6.05 19.84 21.65
N PHE A 145 -6.74 19.59 20.54
CA PHE A 145 -6.23 18.76 19.46
C PHE A 145 -6.57 19.38 18.11
N SER A 146 -5.78 19.02 17.09
CA SER A 146 -6.01 19.39 15.71
C SER A 146 -6.50 18.17 14.94
N PHE A 147 -7.42 18.39 13.99
CA PHE A 147 -7.85 17.36 13.06
C PHE A 147 -7.89 17.95 11.65
N ILE A 148 -7.50 17.13 10.68
CA ILE A 148 -7.61 17.46 9.27
C ILE A 148 -8.88 16.80 8.74
N TYR A 149 -9.74 17.58 8.07
CA TYR A 149 -11.00 17.09 7.54
C TYR A 149 -11.14 17.43 6.06
N PHE A 150 -11.44 16.40 5.26
CA PHE A 150 -11.68 16.49 3.84
C PHE A 150 -12.89 15.63 3.45
N GLY A 151 -13.55 15.97 2.34
CA GLY A 151 -14.61 15.19 1.73
C GLY A 151 -14.31 14.82 0.27
N ASP A 152 -14.97 13.77 -0.23
CA ASP A 152 -15.10 13.42 -1.66
C ASP A 152 -13.81 13.30 -2.49
N ALA A 153 -12.73 12.77 -1.90
CA ALA A 153 -11.51 12.43 -2.63
C ALA A 153 -11.68 11.15 -3.47
N GLN A 154 -12.16 11.28 -4.72
CA GLN A 154 -12.45 10.14 -5.60
C GLN A 154 -11.60 10.07 -6.87
N ASN A 155 -11.24 11.21 -7.45
CA ASN A 155 -10.50 11.30 -8.72
C ASN A 155 -9.07 11.80 -8.49
N ASP A 156 -8.16 11.44 -9.39
CA ASP A 156 -6.78 11.95 -9.39
C ASP A 156 -6.05 11.82 -8.04
N VAL A 157 -6.37 10.76 -7.29
CA VAL A 157 -5.91 10.60 -5.89
C VAL A 157 -4.38 10.57 -5.81
N ARG A 158 -3.74 9.83 -6.72
CA ARG A 158 -2.27 9.76 -6.76
C ARG A 158 -1.65 11.07 -7.25
N SER A 159 -2.17 11.63 -8.34
CA SER A 159 -1.58 12.76 -9.07
C SER A 159 -1.82 14.11 -8.38
N MET A 160 -3.01 14.34 -7.81
CA MET A 160 -3.42 15.63 -7.26
C MET A 160 -3.65 15.58 -5.75
N TRP A 161 -4.44 14.61 -5.27
CA TRP A 161 -4.84 14.58 -3.85
C TRP A 161 -3.65 14.42 -2.89
N SER A 162 -2.64 13.65 -3.31
CA SER A 162 -1.45 13.38 -2.49
C SER A 162 -0.70 14.65 -2.06
N ARG A 163 -0.76 15.74 -2.85
CA ARG A 163 -0.15 17.02 -2.49
C ARG A 163 -0.84 17.67 -1.31
N ILE A 164 -2.18 17.68 -1.31
CA ILE A 164 -2.99 18.32 -0.27
C ILE A 164 -2.75 17.65 1.10
N ILE A 165 -2.67 16.32 1.13
CA ILE A 165 -2.37 15.59 2.37
C ILE A 165 -0.99 15.95 2.93
N ARG A 166 0.03 16.07 2.07
CA ARG A 166 1.39 16.44 2.51
C ARG A 166 1.43 17.85 3.09
N GLU A 167 0.79 18.81 2.45
CA GLU A 167 0.72 20.18 2.97
C GLU A 167 -0.05 20.25 4.29
N ALA A 168 -1.15 19.51 4.43
CA ALA A 168 -1.92 19.53 5.67
C ALA A 168 -1.18 18.92 6.87
N GLN A 169 -0.16 18.10 6.64
CA GLN A 169 0.67 17.48 7.69
C GLN A 169 1.91 18.31 8.05
N SER A 170 2.22 19.38 7.32
CA SER A 170 3.39 20.23 7.60
C SER A 170 3.12 21.40 8.54
N ASP A 171 1.85 21.70 8.83
CA ASP A 171 1.42 22.73 9.79
C ASP A 171 1.44 22.21 11.24
#